data_AF-A0A553WJ12-F1
#
_entry.id   AF-A0A553WJ12-F1
#
_cell.length_a   1.000
_cell.length_b   1.000
_cell.length_c   1.000
_cell.angle_alpha   90.00
_cell.angle_beta   90.00
_cell.angle_gamma   90.00
#
_symmetry.space_group_name_H-M   'P 1'
#
loop_
_entity.id
_entity.type
_entity.pdbx_description
1 polymer ?
#
loop_
_entity_poly.entity_id
_entity_poly.type
_entity_poly.pdbx_seq_one_letter_code
_entity_poly.pdbx_strand_id
1 'polypeptide(L)'
;MRLSKSAIIVLGLVVATALPPQIIAAQELVAQSSPAPDWRETYAYNVGMQAFIYGYPSLKLASMRQAWIDGPKTDLSLEGGNVYNHYRKLSDHTYRYGNSMNRDTLYSVSFSDVSKEPLIYTLPANPDGRYMSIEFTDWYTDAFAYISPRDHAQNKPVSYMIYYGEWNRSVPTGVDKVIKSPTPWIIGLGRTYTTNTNADLRIAHAVQDGMTIFQLSEWGKDNPQKTRPVRDFVRNTQTTDELSAMKSISALLIENPPPKRDEALMVQFGLVGIGPKAILSIAQMDAATKRGLVRAQADAMKLLEAVAEDMGSVTNQRKKVNGWVYNPQNWGRMAENGDFLGRAATQSLAGGMENWVEEAVKLRSFHDNGGAKLNGANTYMLKFSQDQIPKVKSFWSITLYDNEFNLVDPGTGKYAVRSIDPDLVFGPDGSLTILLSPQKQKVKGLNWLPTPQNADFNLFFRAYLPAQDLINQSYVPPPITRVP
;
A
#
# COMPACT_ATOMS: atom_id res chain seq x y z
N MET A 1 63.29 42.02 -15.26
CA MET A 1 63.15 43.47 -15.42
C MET A 1 63.18 43.81 -16.90
N ARG A 2 62.02 43.98 -17.56
CA ARG A 2 61.89 44.64 -18.87
C ARG A 2 60.42 44.94 -19.13
N LEU A 3 60.17 46.22 -19.37
CA LEU A 3 58.90 46.83 -19.74
C LEU A 3 58.59 46.61 -21.23
N SER A 4 57.28 46.61 -21.48
CA SER A 4 56.52 47.03 -22.67
C SER A 4 56.93 46.55 -24.07
N LYS A 5 55.91 46.07 -24.80
CA LYS A 5 55.62 46.47 -26.18
C LYS A 5 54.16 46.11 -26.52
N SER A 6 53.43 47.12 -26.97
CA SER A 6 52.10 47.00 -27.56
C SER A 6 52.18 46.67 -29.05
N ALA A 7 51.09 46.04 -29.52
CA ALA A 7 50.56 45.95 -30.88
C ALA A 7 51.26 45.04 -31.90
N ILE A 8 50.53 44.08 -32.46
CA ILE A 8 49.78 44.23 -33.73
C ILE A 8 48.69 43.15 -33.80
N ILE A 9 47.46 43.58 -34.08
CA ILE A 9 46.29 42.75 -34.38
C ILE A 9 46.39 42.31 -35.84
N VAL A 10 46.31 41.01 -36.10
CA VAL A 10 45.98 40.44 -37.41
C VAL A 10 44.69 39.65 -37.26
N LEU A 11 43.62 40.14 -37.89
CA LEU A 11 42.35 39.44 -38.03
C LEU A 11 42.55 38.21 -38.94
N GLY A 12 42.54 37.02 -38.35
CA GLY A 12 42.40 35.75 -39.07
C GLY A 12 40.95 35.29 -39.00
N LEU A 13 40.24 35.36 -40.12
CA LEU A 13 38.87 34.86 -40.26
C LEU A 13 38.90 33.32 -40.18
N VAL A 14 38.42 32.73 -39.08
CA VAL A 14 38.12 31.29 -39.01
C VAL A 14 36.64 31.11 -39.31
N VAL A 15 36.34 30.64 -40.53
CA VAL A 15 35.00 30.20 -40.90
C VAL A 15 34.76 28.84 -40.24
N ALA A 16 34.02 28.84 -39.13
CA ALA A 16 33.48 27.62 -38.54
C ALA A 16 32.29 27.17 -39.40
N THR A 17 32.47 26.15 -40.23
CA THR A 17 31.36 25.47 -40.90
C THR A 17 30.58 24.66 -39.85
N ALA A 18 29.47 25.22 -39.38
CA ALA A 18 28.49 24.47 -38.60
C ALA A 18 27.81 23.44 -39.52
N LEU A 19 28.07 22.15 -39.27
CA LEU A 19 27.25 21.08 -39.85
C LEU A 19 25.85 21.14 -39.21
N PRO A 20 24.75 21.16 -39.97
CA PRO A 20 23.41 21.13 -39.40
C PRO A 20 23.13 19.75 -38.77
N PRO A 21 22.28 19.68 -37.73
CA PRO A 21 21.89 18.40 -37.15
C PRO A 21 21.15 17.57 -38.20
N GLN A 22 21.66 16.36 -38.47
CA GLN A 22 20.96 15.36 -39.28
C GLN A 22 19.73 14.88 -38.50
N ILE A 23 18.58 15.48 -38.80
CA ILE A 23 17.28 14.92 -38.44
C ILE A 23 17.13 13.63 -39.25
N ILE A 24 17.04 12.49 -38.57
CA ILE A 24 16.65 11.23 -39.20
C ILE A 24 15.20 11.41 -39.68
N ALA A 25 15.02 11.61 -40.98
CA ALA A 25 13.71 11.64 -41.60
C ALA A 25 13.10 10.23 -41.54
N ALA A 26 12.14 10.02 -40.64
CA ALA A 26 11.28 8.85 -40.70
C ALA A 26 10.43 8.93 -41.99
N GLN A 27 10.43 7.87 -42.79
CA GLN A 27 9.61 7.78 -44.00
C GLN A 27 8.12 7.95 -43.64
N GLU A 28 7.48 8.96 -44.22
CA GLU A 28 6.04 9.17 -44.12
C GLU A 28 5.30 8.05 -44.85
N LEU A 29 4.73 7.11 -44.09
CA LEU A 29 3.59 6.32 -44.56
C LEU A 29 2.38 7.27 -44.59
N VAL A 30 2.04 7.74 -45.79
CA VAL A 30 0.83 8.54 -46.03
C VAL A 30 -0.40 7.64 -45.86
N ALA A 31 -0.85 7.48 -44.62
CA ALA A 31 -2.22 7.07 -44.32
C ALA A 31 -3.13 8.30 -44.50
N GLN A 32 -4.32 8.12 -45.09
CA GLN A 32 -5.33 9.18 -45.22
C GLN A 32 -5.56 9.86 -43.87
N SER A 33 -5.03 11.08 -43.72
CA SER A 33 -4.99 11.76 -42.43
C SER A 33 -6.36 12.34 -42.10
N SER A 34 -7.02 11.80 -41.09
CA SER A 34 -7.91 12.63 -40.26
C SER A 34 -7.15 13.90 -39.84
N PRO A 35 -7.80 15.07 -39.69
CA PRO A 35 -7.10 16.27 -39.22
C PRO A 35 -6.32 15.93 -37.95
N ALA A 36 -5.04 16.32 -37.91
CA ALA A 36 -4.19 16.05 -36.76
C ALA A 36 -4.90 16.51 -35.49
N PRO A 37 -4.96 15.67 -34.43
CA PRO A 37 -5.65 16.04 -33.22
C PRO A 37 -5.06 17.33 -32.67
N ASP A 38 -5.94 18.23 -32.22
CA ASP A 38 -5.59 19.47 -31.55
C ASP A 38 -4.49 19.22 -30.51
N TRP A 39 -3.37 19.95 -30.59
CA TRP A 39 -2.21 19.69 -29.72
C TRP A 39 -2.59 19.78 -28.23
N ARG A 40 -3.60 20.59 -27.89
CA ARG A 40 -4.15 20.70 -26.53
C ARG A 40 -4.74 19.39 -26.05
N GLU A 41 -5.43 18.66 -26.92
CA GLU A 41 -6.01 17.36 -26.60
C GLU A 41 -4.92 16.32 -26.32
N THR A 42 -3.86 16.30 -27.14
CA THR A 42 -2.71 15.38 -26.95
C THR A 42 -1.93 15.74 -25.69
N TYR A 43 -1.68 17.03 -25.45
CA TYR A 43 -1.00 17.50 -24.24
C TYR A 43 -1.82 17.15 -22.99
N ALA A 44 -3.12 17.44 -23.00
CA ALA A 44 -4.03 17.12 -21.91
C ALA A 44 -4.15 15.62 -21.66
N TYR A 45 -4.09 14.79 -22.70
CA TYR A 45 -4.03 13.35 -22.57
C TYR A 45 -2.79 12.90 -21.80
N ASN A 46 -1.60 13.34 -22.22
CA ASN A 46 -0.33 12.94 -21.58
C ASN A 46 -0.23 13.39 -20.12
N VAL A 47 -0.54 14.67 -19.85
CA VAL A 47 -0.53 15.21 -18.48
C VAL A 47 -1.63 14.59 -17.64
N GLY A 48 -2.83 14.39 -18.22
CA GLY A 48 -3.96 13.75 -17.56
C GLY A 48 -3.64 12.32 -17.13
N MET A 49 -2.95 11.53 -17.96
CA MET A 49 -2.54 10.16 -17.61
C MET A 49 -1.69 10.16 -16.34
N GLN A 50 -0.69 11.05 -16.28
CA GLN A 50 0.20 11.18 -15.13
C GLN A 50 -0.54 11.70 -13.89
N ALA A 51 -1.42 12.68 -14.06
CA ALA A 51 -2.23 13.22 -12.98
C ALA A 51 -3.19 12.17 -12.39
N PHE A 52 -3.78 11.33 -13.24
CA PHE A 52 -4.65 10.24 -12.81
C PHE A 52 -3.87 9.17 -12.05
N ILE A 53 -2.74 8.69 -12.58
CA ILE A 53 -1.88 7.72 -11.90
C ILE A 53 -1.45 8.27 -10.54
N TYR A 54 -0.95 9.50 -10.48
CA TYR A 54 -0.53 10.13 -9.23
C TYR A 54 -1.67 10.21 -8.21
N GLY A 55 -2.85 10.65 -8.66
CA GLY A 55 -4.01 10.95 -7.83
C GLY A 55 -4.90 9.76 -7.48
N TYR A 56 -4.78 8.62 -8.16
CA TYR A 56 -5.64 7.46 -7.96
C TYR A 56 -5.76 7.01 -6.48
N PRO A 57 -4.66 6.93 -5.69
CA PRO A 57 -4.77 6.54 -4.28
C PRO A 57 -5.71 7.44 -3.47
N SER A 58 -5.79 8.73 -3.81
CA SER A 58 -6.69 9.67 -3.15
C SER A 58 -8.16 9.35 -3.45
N LEU A 59 -8.50 8.92 -4.67
CA LEU A 59 -9.86 8.47 -5.01
C LEU A 59 -10.24 7.23 -4.20
N LYS A 60 -9.33 6.26 -4.10
CA LYS A 60 -9.55 5.03 -3.32
C LYS A 60 -9.82 5.35 -1.86
N LEU A 61 -8.98 6.16 -1.22
CA LEU A 61 -9.13 6.54 0.18
C LEU A 61 -10.32 7.47 0.42
N ALA A 62 -10.67 8.35 -0.53
CA ALA A 62 -11.88 9.16 -0.46
C ALA A 62 -13.15 8.30 -0.50
N SER A 63 -13.24 7.33 -1.42
CA SER A 63 -14.35 6.38 -1.48
C SER A 63 -14.46 5.56 -0.20
N MET A 64 -13.32 5.09 0.33
CA MET A 64 -13.29 4.33 1.58
C MET A 64 -13.76 5.17 2.77
N ARG A 65 -13.22 6.38 2.94
CA ARG A 65 -13.63 7.35 3.96
C ARG A 65 -15.12 7.63 3.88
N GLN A 66 -15.63 7.94 2.69
CA GLN A 66 -17.05 8.21 2.46
C GLN A 66 -17.93 7.00 2.79
N ALA A 67 -17.55 5.80 2.34
CA ALA A 67 -18.31 4.58 2.62
C ALA A 67 -18.37 4.27 4.12
N TRP A 68 -17.31 4.56 4.87
CA TRP A 68 -17.28 4.29 6.31
C TRP A 68 -18.03 5.32 7.15
N ILE A 69 -18.19 6.54 6.63
CA ILE A 69 -18.92 7.63 7.30
C ILE A 69 -20.40 7.63 6.91
N ASP A 70 -20.68 7.67 5.61
CA ASP A 70 -22.01 7.86 5.03
C ASP A 70 -22.71 6.54 4.68
N GLY A 71 -21.96 5.43 4.61
CA GLY A 71 -22.49 4.12 4.21
C GLY A 71 -23.22 3.36 5.33
N PRO A 72 -23.76 2.16 5.03
CA PRO A 72 -24.38 1.30 6.02
C PRO A 72 -23.44 1.03 7.18
N LYS A 73 -23.98 0.99 8.40
CA LYS A 73 -23.19 0.66 9.59
C LYS A 73 -22.69 -0.78 9.50
N THR A 74 -21.38 -0.94 9.49
CA THR A 74 -20.64 -2.19 9.53
C THR A 74 -19.63 -2.12 10.67
N ASP A 75 -18.99 -3.24 11.01
CA ASP A 75 -17.89 -3.28 11.98
C ASP A 75 -16.67 -2.40 11.57
N LEU A 76 -16.64 -1.88 10.34
CA LEU A 76 -15.60 -0.99 9.81
C LEU A 76 -16.06 0.47 9.68
N SER A 77 -17.31 0.79 9.99
CA SER A 77 -17.81 2.16 9.91
C SER A 77 -17.12 3.06 10.94
N LEU A 78 -16.95 4.34 10.59
CA LEU A 78 -16.43 5.33 11.53
C LEU A 78 -17.50 5.71 12.55
N GLU A 79 -17.13 5.67 13.83
CA GLU A 79 -17.94 6.15 14.95
C GLU A 79 -17.72 7.64 15.26
N GLY A 80 -16.67 8.24 14.70
CA GLY A 80 -16.33 9.65 14.88
C GLY A 80 -15.05 10.06 14.14
N GLY A 81 -14.68 11.33 14.24
CA GLY A 81 -13.40 11.83 13.76
C GLY A 81 -12.29 11.59 14.79
N ASN A 82 -11.08 11.26 14.33
CA ASN A 82 -9.90 11.08 15.19
C ASN A 82 -10.08 10.04 16.31
N VAL A 83 -10.79 8.95 16.02
CA VAL A 83 -10.97 7.80 16.93
C VAL A 83 -10.64 6.49 16.22
N TYR A 84 -10.30 5.47 16.99
CA TYR A 84 -10.15 4.11 16.47
C TYR A 84 -11.51 3.43 16.31
N ASN A 85 -11.63 2.66 15.23
CA ASN A 85 -12.72 1.72 14.99
C ASN A 85 -12.10 0.32 15.01
N HIS A 86 -12.52 -0.50 15.96
CA HIS A 86 -11.90 -1.78 16.23
C HIS A 86 -12.69 -2.91 15.58
N TYR A 87 -12.06 -3.59 14.63
CA TYR A 87 -12.57 -4.84 14.10
C TYR A 87 -12.24 -5.96 15.09
N ARG A 88 -13.26 -6.46 15.79
CA ARG A 88 -13.13 -7.37 16.94
C ARG A 88 -13.03 -8.84 16.57
N LYS A 89 -13.06 -9.18 15.28
CA LYS A 89 -12.95 -10.56 14.79
C LYS A 89 -11.95 -10.65 13.67
N LEU A 90 -11.35 -11.82 13.49
CA LEU A 90 -10.60 -12.09 12.27
C LEU A 90 -11.57 -12.33 11.11
N SER A 91 -11.23 -11.82 9.92
CA SER A 91 -11.97 -12.12 8.70
C SER A 91 -11.99 -13.64 8.43
N ASP A 92 -13.07 -14.13 7.84
CA ASP A 92 -13.24 -15.53 7.45
C ASP A 92 -13.81 -15.62 6.03
N HIS A 93 -14.22 -16.82 5.61
CA HIS A 93 -14.80 -17.05 4.29
C HIS A 93 -16.14 -16.32 4.06
N THR A 94 -16.79 -15.73 5.06
CA THR A 94 -18.02 -14.95 4.82
C THR A 94 -17.73 -13.55 4.27
N TYR A 95 -16.49 -13.07 4.41
CA TYR A 95 -16.05 -11.80 3.85
C TYR A 95 -15.68 -11.97 2.36
N ARG A 96 -16.46 -11.34 1.47
CA ARG A 96 -16.38 -11.54 0.00
C ARG A 96 -16.05 -10.27 -0.81
N TYR A 97 -15.33 -9.32 -0.21
CA TYR A 97 -14.99 -8.04 -0.85
C TYR A 97 -13.62 -8.00 -1.54
N GLY A 98 -12.92 -9.14 -1.68
CA GLY A 98 -11.77 -9.30 -2.58
C GLY A 98 -10.52 -8.48 -2.28
N ASN A 99 -10.07 -8.43 -1.02
CA ASN A 99 -8.90 -7.64 -0.59
C ASN A 99 -7.81 -8.48 0.13
N SER A 100 -7.83 -9.81 0.01
CA SER A 100 -6.91 -10.72 0.72
C SER A 100 -6.75 -10.39 2.21
N MET A 101 -7.87 -10.12 2.90
CA MET A 101 -7.87 -9.82 4.33
C MET A 101 -7.05 -10.87 5.07
N ASN A 102 -6.15 -10.39 5.94
CA ASN A 102 -5.28 -11.29 6.66
C ASN A 102 -6.09 -12.10 7.69
N ARG A 103 -5.54 -13.25 8.10
CA ARG A 103 -6.13 -14.14 9.10
C ARG A 103 -5.25 -14.25 10.35
N ASP A 104 -4.36 -13.29 10.56
CA ASP A 104 -3.36 -13.31 11.63
C ASP A 104 -3.64 -12.26 12.71
N THR A 105 -4.19 -11.10 12.34
CA THR A 105 -4.35 -9.93 13.22
C THR A 105 -5.75 -9.33 13.15
N LEU A 106 -6.27 -8.92 14.30
CA LEU A 106 -7.37 -7.96 14.39
C LEU A 106 -6.91 -6.59 13.87
N TYR A 107 -7.85 -5.80 13.35
CA TYR A 107 -7.58 -4.45 12.84
C TYR A 107 -8.19 -3.37 13.75
N SER A 108 -7.50 -2.24 13.89
CA SER A 108 -8.01 -1.02 14.50
C SER A 108 -7.74 0.13 13.53
N VAL A 109 -8.75 0.82 13.02
CA VAL A 109 -8.56 1.80 11.94
C VAL A 109 -9.06 3.17 12.35
N SER A 110 -8.29 4.21 12.03
CA SER A 110 -8.71 5.60 12.17
C SER A 110 -8.44 6.37 10.89
N PHE A 111 -9.46 7.03 10.33
CA PHE A 111 -9.26 8.17 9.45
C PHE A 111 -9.14 9.42 10.32
N SER A 112 -8.02 10.12 10.22
CA SER A 112 -7.71 11.20 11.14
C SER A 112 -7.22 12.45 10.40
N ASP A 113 -7.62 13.60 10.92
CA ASP A 113 -7.27 14.92 10.41
C ASP A 113 -6.38 15.63 11.43
N VAL A 114 -5.12 15.86 11.05
CA VAL A 114 -4.09 16.54 11.83
C VAL A 114 -3.87 18.00 11.37
N SER A 115 -4.76 18.56 10.56
CA SER A 115 -4.62 19.93 10.02
C SER A 115 -4.91 21.05 11.01
N LYS A 116 -5.70 20.78 12.06
CA LYS A 116 -6.07 21.79 13.08
C LYS A 116 -5.14 21.78 14.28
N GLU A 117 -4.80 20.59 14.76
CA GLU A 117 -3.80 20.41 15.80
C GLU A 117 -3.20 18.99 15.73
N PRO A 118 -2.04 18.75 16.37
CA PRO A 118 -1.44 17.43 16.42
C PRO A 118 -2.32 16.41 17.15
N LEU A 119 -2.18 15.14 16.75
CA LEU A 119 -2.79 14.00 17.41
C LEU A 119 -1.72 13.13 18.06
N ILE A 120 -1.98 12.63 19.26
CA ILE A 120 -1.11 11.71 19.99
C ILE A 120 -1.75 10.33 19.95
N TYR A 121 -1.07 9.42 19.27
CA TYR A 121 -1.45 8.02 19.17
C TYR A 121 -0.69 7.21 20.20
N THR A 122 -1.39 6.37 20.95
CA THR A 122 -0.78 5.49 21.95
C THR A 122 -1.09 4.04 21.63
N LEU A 123 -0.03 3.22 21.60
CA LEU A 123 -0.13 1.77 21.68
C LEU A 123 0.12 1.37 23.16
N PRO A 124 -0.75 0.56 23.79
CA PRO A 124 -0.58 0.18 25.19
C PRO A 124 0.65 -0.74 25.37
N ALA A 125 1.03 -0.96 26.63
CA ALA A 125 2.05 -1.94 26.95
C ALA A 125 1.61 -3.35 26.52
N ASN A 126 2.59 -4.16 26.15
CA ASN A 126 2.41 -5.54 25.72
C ASN A 126 3.45 -6.45 26.41
N PRO A 127 3.20 -6.78 27.67
CA PRO A 127 4.09 -7.63 28.45
C PRO A 127 4.21 -9.06 27.89
N ASP A 128 3.24 -9.50 27.08
CA ASP A 128 3.19 -10.86 26.51
C ASP A 128 4.03 -11.01 25.24
N GLY A 129 4.65 -9.93 24.74
CA GLY A 129 5.52 -9.98 23.56
C GLY A 129 4.78 -10.22 22.22
N ARG A 130 3.45 -10.08 22.20
CA ARG A 130 2.61 -10.38 21.03
C ARG A 130 2.87 -9.40 19.88
N TYR A 131 2.64 -9.80 18.63
CA TYR A 131 2.71 -8.83 17.54
C TYR A 131 1.57 -7.80 17.66
N MET A 132 1.93 -6.53 17.74
CA MET A 132 1.02 -5.42 17.59
C MET A 132 1.74 -4.23 16.94
N SER A 133 1.04 -3.46 16.11
CA SER A 133 1.62 -2.31 15.43
C SER A 133 0.56 -1.26 15.14
N ILE A 134 0.94 0.01 15.04
CA ILE A 134 0.17 1.06 14.36
C ILE A 134 1.00 1.53 13.18
N GLU A 135 0.48 1.32 11.98
CA GLU A 135 0.99 1.89 10.74
C GLU A 135 0.34 3.25 10.50
N PHE A 136 1.11 4.25 10.10
CA PHE A 136 0.60 5.55 9.68
C PHE A 136 0.85 5.75 8.20
N THR A 137 -0.23 5.92 7.42
CA THR A 137 -0.14 6.23 6.00
C THR A 137 -0.63 7.64 5.71
N ASP A 138 -0.01 8.26 4.70
CA ASP A 138 -0.49 9.51 4.13
C ASP A 138 -1.77 9.28 3.31
N TRP A 139 -2.34 10.39 2.80
CA TRP A 139 -3.55 10.37 1.96
C TRP A 139 -3.35 9.68 0.60
N TYR A 140 -2.12 9.29 0.27
CA TYR A 140 -1.76 8.62 -0.97
C TYR A 140 -1.31 7.17 -0.76
N THR A 141 -1.62 6.59 0.41
CA THR A 141 -1.35 5.20 0.84
C THR A 141 0.10 4.86 1.18
N ASP A 142 1.04 5.80 1.11
CA ASP A 142 2.41 5.53 1.55
C ASP A 142 2.48 5.60 3.08
N ALA A 143 2.98 4.54 3.69
CA ALA A 143 3.35 4.53 5.10
C ALA A 143 4.54 5.46 5.33
N PHE A 144 4.41 6.36 6.31
CA PHE A 144 5.46 7.31 6.68
C PHE A 144 5.99 7.09 8.11
N ALA A 145 5.30 6.28 8.92
CA ALA A 145 5.70 5.96 10.28
C ALA A 145 5.03 4.70 10.83
N TYR A 146 5.62 4.15 11.88
CA TYR A 146 5.07 3.05 12.68
C TYR A 146 5.25 3.28 14.17
N ILE A 147 4.29 2.84 14.98
CA ILE A 147 4.56 2.38 16.34
C ILE A 147 4.60 0.85 16.25
N SER A 148 5.78 0.25 16.29
CA SER A 148 5.97 -1.20 16.13
C SER A 148 7.12 -1.71 17.01
N PRO A 149 7.06 -2.96 17.52
CA PRO A 149 8.18 -3.62 18.19
C PRO A 149 9.51 -3.60 17.46
N ARG A 150 9.51 -3.27 16.16
CA ARG A 150 10.73 -3.00 15.39
C ARG A 150 11.58 -1.89 16.03
N ASP A 151 10.93 -0.86 16.59
CA ASP A 151 11.55 0.40 17.02
C ASP A 151 11.55 0.61 18.55
N HIS A 152 10.82 -0.19 19.33
CA HIS A 152 10.69 0.02 20.77
C HIS A 152 10.48 -1.27 21.58
N ALA A 153 10.82 -1.21 22.87
CA ALA A 153 10.60 -2.30 23.81
C ALA A 153 9.11 -2.39 24.18
N GLN A 154 8.55 -3.60 24.11
CA GLN A 154 7.10 -3.82 24.16
C GLN A 154 6.48 -3.67 25.57
N ASN A 155 7.28 -3.55 26.63
CA ASN A 155 6.80 -3.64 28.03
C ASN A 155 6.30 -2.32 28.63
N LYS A 156 6.17 -1.25 27.84
CA LYS A 156 5.57 0.02 28.27
C LYS A 156 4.67 0.60 27.17
N PRO A 157 3.69 1.46 27.50
CA PRO A 157 2.97 2.20 26.48
C PRO A 157 3.91 3.08 25.66
N VAL A 158 3.60 3.28 24.40
CA VAL A 158 4.36 4.16 23.49
C VAL A 158 3.42 5.15 22.83
N SER A 159 3.74 6.44 22.96
CA SER A 159 2.91 7.55 22.50
C SER A 159 3.64 8.40 21.48
N TYR A 160 3.16 8.44 20.24
CA TYR A 160 3.72 9.29 19.17
C TYR A 160 2.77 10.43 18.82
N MET A 161 3.30 11.65 18.74
CA MET A 161 2.57 12.82 18.26
C MET A 161 2.75 12.97 16.75
N ILE A 162 1.65 13.00 16.02
CA ILE A 162 1.59 13.24 14.58
C ILE A 162 1.07 14.65 14.33
N TYR A 163 1.79 15.46 13.54
CA TYR A 163 1.41 16.84 13.24
C TYR A 163 1.51 17.13 11.74
N TYR A 164 0.73 18.10 11.23
CA TYR A 164 0.87 18.61 9.87
C TYR A 164 1.30 20.08 9.89
N GLY A 165 2.02 20.52 8.84
CA GLY A 165 2.56 21.88 8.74
C GLY A 165 3.85 22.07 9.54
N GLU A 166 3.97 23.20 10.23
CA GLU A 166 5.16 23.55 11.01
C GLU A 166 4.93 23.33 12.50
N TRP A 167 5.92 22.71 13.16
CA TRP A 167 5.94 22.51 14.60
C TRP A 167 7.28 22.98 15.14
N ASN A 168 7.24 24.04 15.95
CA ASN A 168 8.43 24.69 16.50
C ASN A 168 8.46 24.69 18.05
N ARG A 169 7.59 23.88 18.68
CA ARG A 169 7.51 23.77 20.14
C ARG A 169 8.27 22.53 20.62
N SER A 170 8.54 22.46 21.92
CA SER A 170 9.13 21.27 22.55
C SER A 170 8.23 20.04 22.42
N VAL A 171 8.83 18.86 22.46
CA VAL A 171 8.08 17.59 22.59
C VAL A 171 7.29 17.62 23.90
N PRO A 172 5.96 17.37 23.88
CA PRO A 172 5.17 17.30 25.10
C PRO A 172 5.67 16.20 26.04
N THR A 173 5.66 16.45 27.36
CA THR A 173 6.02 15.44 28.36
C THR A 173 5.18 14.17 28.18
N GLY A 174 5.81 13.00 28.19
CA GLY A 174 5.12 11.71 28.00
C GLY A 174 4.91 11.30 26.53
N VAL A 175 5.32 12.12 25.56
CA VAL A 175 5.38 11.74 24.14
C VAL A 175 6.76 11.19 23.82
N ASP A 176 6.83 9.97 23.29
CA ASP A 176 8.10 9.30 22.95
C ASP A 176 8.69 9.80 21.62
N LYS A 177 7.85 10.20 20.65
CA LYS A 177 8.30 10.69 19.34
C LYS A 177 7.33 11.69 18.72
N VAL A 178 7.87 12.64 17.97
CA VAL A 178 7.10 13.61 17.18
C VAL A 178 7.36 13.38 15.69
N ILE A 179 6.31 13.26 14.89
CA ILE A 179 6.38 12.87 13.48
C ILE A 179 5.58 13.86 12.63
N LYS A 180 6.22 14.39 11.59
CA LYS A 180 5.56 15.23 10.59
C LYS A 180 4.79 14.35 9.63
N SER A 181 3.49 14.58 9.55
CA SER A 181 2.63 13.98 8.53
C SER A 181 2.89 14.63 7.17
N PRO A 182 2.99 13.83 6.08
CA PRO A 182 3.06 14.36 4.72
C PRO A 182 1.77 15.06 4.26
N THR A 183 0.61 14.65 4.80
CA THR A 183 -0.73 15.15 4.41
C THR A 183 -1.58 15.47 5.64
N PRO A 184 -2.59 16.35 5.53
CA PRO A 184 -3.45 16.69 6.66
C PRO A 184 -4.35 15.52 7.09
N TRP A 185 -4.89 14.75 6.14
CA TRP A 185 -5.55 13.48 6.45
C TRP A 185 -4.54 12.34 6.44
N ILE A 186 -4.66 11.45 7.42
CA ILE A 186 -3.87 10.23 7.56
C ILE A 186 -4.76 9.06 7.92
N ILE A 187 -4.23 7.86 7.72
CA ILE A 187 -4.82 6.63 8.23
C ILE A 187 -3.89 6.05 9.28
N GLY A 188 -4.45 5.76 10.45
CA GLY A 188 -3.81 4.96 11.49
C GLY A 188 -4.35 3.54 11.42
N LEU A 189 -3.50 2.57 11.06
CA LEU A 189 -3.86 1.17 10.88
C LEU A 189 -3.17 0.31 11.93
N GLY A 190 -3.92 0.04 13.00
CA GLY A 190 -3.59 -0.89 14.06
C GLY A 190 -3.74 -2.34 13.63
N ARG A 191 -2.77 -3.19 13.99
CA ARG A 191 -2.83 -4.64 13.84
C ARG A 191 -2.48 -5.28 15.18
N THR A 192 -3.28 -6.23 15.64
CA THR A 192 -3.03 -6.99 16.87
C THR A 192 -3.17 -8.48 16.58
N TYR A 193 -2.09 -9.25 16.70
CA TYR A 193 -2.12 -10.69 16.46
C TYR A 193 -3.15 -11.40 17.35
N THR A 194 -3.70 -12.53 16.92
CA THR A 194 -4.43 -13.43 17.82
C THR A 194 -4.45 -14.87 17.31
N THR A 195 -4.47 -15.83 18.23
CA THR A 195 -4.75 -17.24 17.94
C THR A 195 -6.23 -17.49 17.61
N ASN A 196 -7.09 -16.46 17.77
CA ASN A 196 -8.54 -16.52 17.58
C ASN A 196 -9.27 -17.49 18.54
N THR A 197 -8.61 -17.95 19.60
CA THR A 197 -9.28 -18.64 20.71
C THR A 197 -10.04 -17.61 21.55
N ASN A 198 -11.16 -18.01 22.17
CA ASN A 198 -11.93 -17.10 23.02
C ASN A 198 -11.10 -16.49 24.16
N ALA A 199 -10.11 -17.22 24.68
CA ALA A 199 -9.22 -16.70 25.71
C ALA A 199 -8.28 -15.61 25.18
N ASP A 200 -7.64 -15.87 24.04
CA ASP A 200 -6.70 -14.93 23.44
C ASP A 200 -7.39 -13.70 22.83
N LEU A 201 -8.60 -13.87 22.30
CA LEU A 201 -9.42 -12.75 21.80
C LEU A 201 -9.70 -11.72 22.90
N ARG A 202 -9.94 -12.14 24.15
CA ARG A 202 -10.12 -11.19 25.27
C ARG A 202 -8.86 -10.35 25.50
N ILE A 203 -7.67 -10.94 25.39
CA ILE A 203 -6.40 -10.23 25.53
C ILE A 203 -6.22 -9.26 24.35
N ALA A 204 -6.46 -9.73 23.11
CA ALA A 204 -6.37 -8.89 21.92
C ALA A 204 -7.37 -7.72 21.94
N HIS A 205 -8.58 -7.92 22.45
CA HIS A 205 -9.57 -6.86 22.65
C HIS A 205 -9.13 -5.86 23.70
N ALA A 206 -8.56 -6.30 24.82
CA ALA A 206 -8.01 -5.40 25.83
C ALA A 206 -6.87 -4.53 25.28
N VAL A 207 -6.03 -5.08 24.38
CA VAL A 207 -5.03 -4.28 23.64
C VAL A 207 -5.71 -3.23 22.78
N GLN A 208 -6.72 -3.60 21.98
CA GLN A 208 -7.48 -2.66 21.17
C GLN A 208 -8.13 -1.56 22.02
N ASP A 209 -8.74 -1.92 23.16
CA ASP A 209 -9.37 -0.98 24.10
C ASP A 209 -8.37 0.00 24.74
N GLY A 210 -7.11 -0.42 24.87
CA GLY A 210 -6.02 0.41 25.36
C GLY A 210 -5.38 1.33 24.32
N MET A 211 -5.74 1.21 23.04
CA MET A 211 -5.26 2.12 21.99
C MET A 211 -5.99 3.46 22.08
N THR A 212 -5.26 4.57 22.06
CA THR A 212 -5.87 5.91 22.19
C THR A 212 -5.40 6.86 21.10
N ILE A 213 -6.27 7.81 20.76
CA ILE A 213 -5.94 8.99 19.95
C ILE A 213 -6.40 10.21 20.73
N PHE A 214 -5.49 11.10 21.09
CA PHE A 214 -5.82 12.37 21.74
C PHE A 214 -5.38 13.56 20.91
N GLN A 215 -6.20 14.61 20.90
CA GLN A 215 -5.73 15.92 20.47
C GLN A 215 -4.70 16.44 21.46
N LEU A 216 -3.66 17.12 20.96
CA LEU A 216 -2.61 17.67 21.81
C LEU A 216 -3.18 18.57 22.91
N SER A 217 -4.20 19.37 22.61
CA SER A 217 -4.89 20.24 23.56
C SER A 217 -5.53 19.50 24.73
N GLU A 218 -5.66 18.17 24.66
CA GLU A 218 -6.22 17.31 25.70
C GLU A 218 -5.19 16.42 26.38
N TRP A 219 -3.94 16.45 25.90
CA TRP A 219 -2.87 15.63 26.45
C TRP A 219 -2.60 15.96 27.92
N GLY A 220 -2.62 14.94 28.77
CA GLY A 220 -2.42 15.08 30.22
C GLY A 220 -3.65 15.55 31.00
N LYS A 221 -4.83 15.66 30.38
CA LYS A 221 -6.10 15.91 31.08
C LYS A 221 -6.70 14.60 31.60
N ASP A 222 -7.37 14.66 32.75
CA ASP A 222 -7.98 13.48 33.38
C ASP A 222 -9.16 12.88 32.58
N ASN A 223 -9.86 13.70 31.79
CA ASN A 223 -11.03 13.29 31.01
C ASN A 223 -10.95 13.80 29.55
N PRO A 224 -10.09 13.21 28.70
CA PRO A 224 -10.02 13.58 27.30
C PRO A 224 -11.29 13.20 26.54
N GLN A 225 -11.63 13.94 25.48
CA GLN A 225 -12.81 13.64 24.68
C GLN A 225 -12.59 12.35 23.88
N LYS A 226 -13.43 11.35 24.16
CA LYS A 226 -13.33 10.02 23.53
C LYS A 226 -14.01 9.92 22.16
N THR A 227 -14.95 10.81 21.86
CA THR A 227 -15.68 10.84 20.59
C THR A 227 -15.76 12.26 20.06
N ARG A 228 -15.80 12.39 18.73
CA ARG A 228 -15.85 13.68 18.04
C ARG A 228 -16.68 13.57 16.78
N PRO A 229 -17.38 14.64 16.38
CA PRO A 229 -18.00 14.69 15.06
C PRO A 229 -16.92 14.52 13.99
N VAL A 230 -17.25 13.79 12.93
CA VAL A 230 -16.41 13.75 11.74
C VAL A 230 -16.46 15.13 11.09
N ARG A 231 -15.29 15.71 10.80
CA ARG A 231 -15.19 16.98 10.11
C ARG A 231 -15.69 16.84 8.67
N ASP A 232 -16.27 17.91 8.12
CA ASP A 232 -16.57 18.01 6.69
C ASP A 232 -15.35 17.72 5.82
N PHE A 233 -15.58 16.95 4.76
CA PHE A 233 -14.54 16.44 3.88
C PHE A 233 -15.00 16.42 2.41
N VAL A 234 -14.03 16.41 1.50
CA VAL A 234 -14.28 16.28 0.06
C VAL A 234 -14.77 14.86 -0.24
N ARG A 235 -15.96 14.76 -0.86
CA ARG A 235 -16.57 13.50 -1.31
C ARG A 235 -16.11 13.13 -2.71
N ASN A 236 -16.09 11.83 -3.00
CA ASN A 236 -15.81 11.33 -4.34
C ASN A 236 -17.12 11.25 -5.14
N THR A 237 -17.23 12.02 -6.22
CA THR A 237 -18.50 12.26 -6.94
C THR A 237 -18.56 11.55 -8.28
N GLN A 238 -18.06 10.30 -8.38
CA GLN A 238 -17.85 9.57 -9.65
C GLN A 238 -19.08 9.38 -10.55
N THR A 239 -20.27 9.86 -10.18
CA THR A 239 -21.55 9.48 -10.79
C THR A 239 -22.24 10.56 -11.61
N THR A 240 -21.66 11.77 -11.78
CA THR A 240 -22.41 12.91 -12.34
C THR A 240 -21.88 13.49 -13.66
N ASP A 241 -20.67 13.14 -14.11
CA ASP A 241 -20.00 13.78 -15.27
C ASP A 241 -18.86 12.89 -15.81
N GLU A 242 -18.60 12.95 -17.13
CA GLU A 242 -17.50 12.24 -17.81
C GLU A 242 -16.13 12.63 -17.26
N LEU A 243 -15.96 13.81 -16.67
CA LEU A 243 -14.70 14.24 -16.02
C LEU A 243 -14.73 14.11 -14.49
N SER A 244 -15.70 13.38 -13.93
CA SER A 244 -15.89 13.27 -12.47
C SER A 244 -14.64 12.79 -11.73
N ALA A 245 -13.93 11.77 -12.24
CA ALA A 245 -12.73 11.26 -11.59
C ALA A 245 -11.60 12.32 -11.55
N MET A 246 -11.36 13.03 -12.66
CA MET A 246 -10.37 14.12 -12.71
C MET A 246 -10.75 15.29 -11.79
N LYS A 247 -12.03 15.65 -11.73
CA LYS A 247 -12.54 16.68 -10.80
C LYS A 247 -12.37 16.26 -9.34
N SER A 248 -12.69 15.02 -9.00
CA SER A 248 -12.49 14.48 -7.66
C SER A 248 -11.02 14.43 -7.29
N ILE A 249 -10.13 13.96 -8.18
CA ILE A 249 -8.68 14.01 -7.98
C ILE A 249 -8.25 15.45 -7.70
N SER A 250 -8.64 16.41 -8.55
CA SER A 250 -8.27 17.81 -8.37
C SER A 250 -8.67 18.35 -7.00
N ALA A 251 -9.91 18.10 -6.57
CA ALA A 251 -10.42 18.52 -5.26
C ALA A 251 -9.69 17.81 -4.09
N LEU A 252 -9.37 16.52 -4.23
CA LEU A 252 -8.67 15.75 -3.20
C LEU A 252 -7.20 16.15 -3.07
N LEU A 253 -6.53 16.49 -4.17
CA LEU A 253 -5.18 17.07 -4.15
C LEU A 253 -5.17 18.47 -3.50
N ILE A 254 -6.29 19.20 -3.54
CA ILE A 254 -6.43 20.49 -2.83
C ILE A 254 -6.67 20.25 -1.33
N GLU A 255 -7.54 19.30 -0.96
CA GLU A 255 -7.79 18.95 0.44
C GLU A 255 -6.55 18.37 1.13
N ASN A 256 -5.79 17.56 0.41
CA ASN A 256 -4.58 16.90 0.88
C ASN A 256 -3.39 17.24 -0.03
N PRO A 257 -2.84 18.46 0.05
CA PRO A 257 -1.74 18.88 -0.81
C PRO A 257 -0.58 17.87 -0.82
N PRO A 258 -0.10 17.46 -2.01
CA PRO A 258 1.09 16.66 -2.15
C PRO A 258 2.32 17.19 -1.39
N PRO A 259 3.22 16.30 -0.96
CA PRO A 259 4.49 16.70 -0.37
C PRO A 259 5.29 17.61 -1.30
N LYS A 260 6.08 18.53 -0.72
CA LYS A 260 6.88 19.51 -1.48
C LYS A 260 7.80 18.90 -2.54
N ARG A 261 8.28 17.67 -2.32
CA ARG A 261 9.09 16.92 -3.30
C ARG A 261 8.40 16.77 -4.67
N ASP A 262 7.06 16.78 -4.69
CA ASP A 262 6.26 16.55 -5.90
C ASP A 262 5.74 17.87 -6.51
N GLU A 263 6.22 19.04 -6.07
CA GLU A 263 5.69 20.35 -6.49
C GLU A 263 5.76 20.57 -8.01
N ALA A 264 6.82 20.09 -8.67
CA ALA A 264 6.97 20.19 -10.12
C ALA A 264 5.84 19.45 -10.88
N LEU A 265 5.40 18.30 -10.37
CA LEU A 265 4.26 17.57 -10.93
C LEU A 265 2.97 18.37 -10.75
N MET A 266 2.77 18.99 -9.59
CA MET A 266 1.59 19.82 -9.34
C MET A 266 1.52 21.03 -10.27
N VAL A 267 2.67 21.65 -10.59
CA VAL A 267 2.73 22.70 -11.62
C VAL A 267 2.31 22.16 -12.98
N GLN A 268 2.81 20.99 -13.39
CA GLN A 268 2.42 20.38 -14.67
C GLN A 268 0.92 20.02 -14.72
N PHE A 269 0.39 19.39 -13.68
CA PHE A 269 -1.03 19.04 -13.59
C PHE A 269 -1.93 20.29 -13.59
N GLY A 270 -1.45 21.38 -13.00
CA GLY A 270 -2.14 22.67 -12.99
C GLY A 270 -2.38 23.27 -14.39
N LEU A 271 -1.52 22.95 -15.36
CA LEU A 271 -1.67 23.41 -16.76
C LEU A 271 -2.90 22.82 -17.45
N VAL A 272 -3.42 21.70 -16.96
CA VAL A 272 -4.65 21.05 -17.45
C VAL A 272 -5.78 21.10 -16.41
N GLY A 273 -5.64 21.95 -15.39
CA GLY A 273 -6.71 22.26 -14.42
C GLY A 273 -6.83 21.28 -13.26
N ILE A 274 -5.81 20.47 -13.01
CA ILE A 274 -5.82 19.45 -11.95
C ILE A 274 -4.93 19.89 -10.78
N GLY A 275 -5.50 19.87 -9.58
CA GLY A 275 -4.78 20.01 -8.32
C GLY A 275 -4.54 21.45 -7.86
N PRO A 276 -3.74 21.64 -6.80
CA PRO A 276 -3.64 22.91 -6.07
C PRO A 276 -2.94 24.04 -6.82
N LYS A 277 -2.35 23.77 -7.99
CA LYS A 277 -1.69 24.77 -8.85
C LYS A 277 -2.46 25.01 -10.16
N ALA A 278 -3.73 24.56 -10.24
CA ALA A 278 -4.58 24.77 -11.40
C ALA A 278 -4.73 26.26 -11.73
N ILE A 279 -4.48 26.63 -12.98
CA ILE A 279 -4.61 28.02 -13.48
C ILE A 279 -6.08 28.33 -13.83
N LEU A 280 -6.81 27.32 -14.32
CA LEU A 280 -8.24 27.34 -14.60
C LEU A 280 -8.87 26.05 -14.07
N SER A 281 -10.14 26.12 -13.68
CA SER A 281 -10.87 24.90 -13.33
C SER A 281 -11.14 24.06 -14.58
N ILE A 282 -11.25 22.72 -14.43
CA ILE A 282 -11.62 21.80 -15.51
C ILE A 282 -12.89 22.25 -16.25
N ALA A 283 -13.86 22.83 -15.53
CA ALA A 283 -15.10 23.33 -16.11
C ALA A 283 -14.88 24.47 -17.11
N GLN A 284 -13.87 25.31 -16.89
CA GLN A 284 -13.52 26.46 -17.72
C GLN A 284 -12.58 26.11 -18.89
N MET A 285 -12.06 24.89 -18.93
CA MET A 285 -11.16 24.46 -20.00
C MET A 285 -11.87 24.34 -21.36
N ASP A 286 -11.09 24.49 -22.43
CA ASP A 286 -11.55 24.31 -23.80
C ASP A 286 -11.93 22.84 -24.08
N ALA A 287 -12.70 22.64 -25.15
CA ALA A 287 -13.22 21.31 -25.50
C ALA A 287 -12.13 20.29 -25.84
N ALA A 288 -11.00 20.71 -26.42
CA ALA A 288 -9.91 19.81 -26.78
C ALA A 288 -9.19 19.30 -25.53
N THR A 289 -8.88 20.18 -24.58
CA THR A 289 -8.34 19.81 -23.27
C THR A 289 -9.26 18.83 -22.54
N LYS A 290 -10.58 19.12 -22.49
CA LYS A 290 -11.58 18.23 -21.87
C LYS A 290 -11.60 16.84 -22.50
N ARG A 291 -11.59 16.71 -23.82
CA ARG A 291 -11.52 15.41 -24.51
C ARG A 291 -10.24 14.65 -24.17
N GLY A 292 -9.11 15.34 -24.09
CA GLY A 292 -7.82 14.75 -23.69
C GLY A 292 -7.88 14.13 -22.30
N LEU A 293 -8.46 14.86 -21.34
CA LEU A 293 -8.65 14.39 -19.96
C LEU A 293 -9.64 13.21 -19.86
N VAL A 294 -10.73 13.21 -20.63
CA VAL A 294 -11.69 12.07 -20.67
C VAL A 294 -10.99 10.79 -21.13
N ARG A 295 -10.18 10.87 -22.20
CA ARG A 295 -9.39 9.72 -22.66
C ARG A 295 -8.38 9.28 -21.61
N ALA A 296 -7.67 10.24 -21.02
CA ALA A 296 -6.62 9.97 -20.05
C ALA A 296 -7.12 9.18 -18.83
N GLN A 297 -8.23 9.57 -18.21
CA GLN A 297 -8.72 8.83 -17.03
C GLN A 297 -9.11 7.38 -17.36
N ALA A 298 -9.68 7.14 -18.54
CA ALA A 298 -10.12 5.82 -18.95
C ALA A 298 -8.92 4.90 -19.24
N ASP A 299 -7.94 5.40 -19.99
CA ASP A 299 -6.74 4.65 -20.31
C ASP A 299 -5.81 4.49 -19.11
N ALA A 300 -5.75 5.48 -18.21
CA ALA A 300 -4.99 5.37 -16.98
C ALA A 300 -5.54 4.28 -16.08
N MET A 301 -6.87 4.18 -15.90
CA MET A 301 -7.46 3.11 -15.10
C MET A 301 -7.13 1.71 -15.68
N LYS A 302 -7.26 1.52 -17.00
CA LYS A 302 -6.88 0.27 -17.66
C LYS A 302 -5.40 -0.07 -17.47
N LEU A 303 -4.52 0.94 -17.54
CA LEU A 303 -3.09 0.76 -17.26
C LEU A 303 -2.86 0.33 -15.81
N LEU A 304 -3.54 0.94 -14.84
CA LEU A 304 -3.42 0.56 -13.43
C LEU A 304 -3.87 -0.89 -13.21
N GLU A 305 -4.98 -1.31 -13.81
CA GLU A 305 -5.50 -2.69 -13.75
C GLU A 305 -4.47 -3.69 -14.32
N ALA A 306 -3.95 -3.43 -15.52
CA ALA A 306 -2.96 -4.31 -16.13
C ALA A 306 -1.66 -4.43 -15.30
N VAL A 307 -1.19 -3.32 -14.71
CA VAL A 307 0.00 -3.32 -13.85
C VAL A 307 -0.27 -4.05 -12.52
N ALA A 308 -1.45 -3.87 -11.94
CA ALA A 308 -1.89 -4.56 -10.74
C ALA A 308 -1.96 -6.08 -10.95
N GLU A 309 -2.52 -6.55 -12.07
CA GLU A 309 -2.63 -7.96 -12.44
C GLU A 309 -1.26 -8.63 -12.61
N ASP A 310 -0.31 -7.96 -13.27
CA ASP A 310 1.05 -8.52 -13.41
C ASP A 310 1.82 -8.55 -12.08
N MET A 311 1.33 -7.82 -11.06
CA MET A 311 2.07 -7.41 -9.87
C MET A 311 3.41 -6.75 -10.27
N GLY A 312 3.38 -6.03 -11.39
CA GLY A 312 4.56 -5.52 -12.07
C GLY A 312 5.10 -4.27 -11.40
N SER A 313 6.40 -4.02 -11.56
CA SER A 313 6.97 -2.69 -11.37
C SER A 313 7.84 -2.38 -12.56
N VAL A 314 7.61 -1.23 -13.18
CA VAL A 314 8.45 -0.69 -14.27
C VAL A 314 9.88 -0.42 -13.80
N THR A 315 10.13 -0.41 -12.49
CA THR A 315 11.46 -0.25 -11.89
C THR A 315 12.21 -1.57 -11.66
N ASN A 316 11.77 -2.67 -12.30
CA ASN A 316 12.43 -3.99 -12.27
C ASN A 316 12.48 -4.67 -10.88
N GLN A 317 11.51 -4.39 -10.01
CA GLN A 317 11.44 -4.94 -8.65
C GLN A 317 10.72 -6.30 -8.54
N ARG A 318 10.42 -6.95 -9.67
CA ARG A 318 9.67 -8.22 -9.70
C ARG A 318 10.63 -9.40 -9.56
N LYS A 319 10.85 -9.87 -8.32
CA LYS A 319 11.55 -11.14 -8.09
C LYS A 319 10.57 -12.30 -8.06
N LYS A 320 10.78 -13.27 -8.96
CA LYS A 320 10.10 -14.57 -8.94
C LYS A 320 11.11 -15.68 -8.68
N VAL A 321 10.81 -16.57 -7.74
CA VAL A 321 11.66 -17.71 -7.39
C VAL A 321 10.79 -18.87 -6.92
N ASN A 322 11.00 -20.07 -7.45
CA ASN A 322 10.26 -21.29 -7.08
C ASN A 322 8.72 -21.13 -7.11
N GLY A 323 8.20 -20.39 -8.09
CA GLY A 323 6.77 -20.09 -8.24
C GLY A 323 6.26 -18.91 -7.38
N TRP A 324 7.03 -18.48 -6.38
CA TRP A 324 6.69 -17.34 -5.53
C TRP A 324 7.11 -16.02 -6.14
N VAL A 325 6.22 -15.03 -6.08
CA VAL A 325 6.47 -13.64 -6.48
C VAL A 325 6.58 -12.80 -5.22
N TYR A 326 7.74 -12.16 -5.04
CA TYR A 326 7.93 -11.15 -4.00
C TYR A 326 7.14 -9.89 -4.32
N ASN A 327 6.70 -9.22 -3.27
CA ASN A 327 6.31 -7.83 -3.42
C ASN A 327 7.50 -6.92 -3.79
N PRO A 328 7.25 -5.74 -4.37
CA PRO A 328 8.31 -4.75 -4.64
C PRO A 328 9.09 -4.36 -3.37
N GLN A 329 10.38 -4.04 -3.50
CA GLN A 329 11.24 -3.69 -2.35
C GLN A 329 10.88 -2.35 -1.71
N ASN A 330 10.27 -1.44 -2.48
CA ASN A 330 9.81 -0.14 -1.99
C ASN A 330 8.34 -0.13 -1.56
N TRP A 331 7.70 -1.31 -1.39
CA TRP A 331 6.28 -1.37 -1.03
C TRP A 331 6.01 -0.71 0.31
N GLY A 332 4.84 -0.06 0.40
CA GLY A 332 4.46 0.79 1.52
C GLY A 332 5.09 2.18 1.50
N ARG A 333 6.00 2.50 0.56
CA ARG A 333 6.63 3.83 0.43
C ARG A 333 7.08 4.13 -1.00
N MET A 334 6.25 3.77 -1.96
CA MET A 334 6.64 3.73 -3.37
C MET A 334 6.94 5.12 -3.93
N ALA A 335 6.21 6.16 -3.53
CA ALA A 335 6.43 7.51 -4.03
C ALA A 335 7.69 8.18 -3.45
N GLU A 336 8.32 7.66 -2.40
CA GLU A 336 9.61 8.19 -1.92
C GLU A 336 10.70 8.08 -2.99
N ASN A 337 10.60 7.07 -3.86
CA ASN A 337 11.52 6.83 -4.97
C ASN A 337 10.93 7.28 -6.33
N GLY A 338 9.81 8.01 -6.33
CA GLY A 338 9.13 8.46 -7.55
C GLY A 338 8.33 7.38 -8.30
N ASP A 339 8.11 6.20 -7.70
CA ASP A 339 7.32 5.11 -8.30
C ASP A 339 5.81 5.31 -8.09
N PHE A 340 5.26 6.34 -8.72
CA PHE A 340 3.83 6.67 -8.62
C PHE A 340 2.94 5.63 -9.29
N LEU A 341 3.43 4.97 -10.36
CA LEU A 341 2.69 3.90 -11.04
C LEU A 341 2.58 2.66 -10.14
N GLY A 342 3.68 2.24 -9.50
CA GLY A 342 3.67 1.19 -8.50
C GLY A 342 2.75 1.52 -7.34
N ARG A 343 2.82 2.76 -6.82
CA ARG A 343 1.96 3.25 -5.73
C ARG A 343 0.47 3.16 -6.09
N ALA A 344 0.10 3.58 -7.29
CA ALA A 344 -1.28 3.58 -7.75
C ALA A 344 -1.80 2.17 -8.03
N ALA A 345 -1.06 1.37 -8.77
CA ALA A 345 -1.49 0.05 -9.23
C ALA A 345 -1.25 -1.04 -8.17
N THR A 346 0.00 -1.35 -7.87
CA THR A 346 0.36 -2.52 -7.05
C THR A 346 0.11 -2.32 -5.56
N GLN A 347 0.27 -1.09 -5.07
CA GLN A 347 0.01 -0.76 -3.67
C GLN A 347 -1.44 -0.37 -3.46
N SER A 348 -1.93 0.72 -4.05
CA SER A 348 -3.26 1.25 -3.72
C SER A 348 -4.42 0.46 -4.33
N LEU A 349 -4.39 0.19 -5.64
CA LEU A 349 -5.46 -0.55 -6.32
C LEU A 349 -5.51 -2.02 -5.86
N ALA A 350 -4.38 -2.72 -5.91
CA ALA A 350 -4.31 -4.16 -5.60
C ALA A 350 -4.17 -4.50 -4.11
N GLY A 351 -3.48 -3.66 -3.32
CA GLY A 351 -3.19 -3.94 -1.90
C GLY A 351 -3.99 -3.10 -0.89
N GLY A 352 -4.18 -1.81 -1.18
CA GLY A 352 -4.70 -0.80 -0.26
C GLY A 352 -3.59 -0.01 0.44
N MET A 353 -3.40 -0.27 1.74
CA MET A 353 -2.35 0.33 2.58
C MET A 353 -1.38 -0.78 2.98
N GLU A 354 -0.22 -0.78 2.33
CA GLU A 354 0.75 -1.88 2.42
C GLU A 354 1.90 -1.55 3.35
N ASN A 355 2.43 -2.58 4.02
CA ASN A 355 3.48 -2.40 5.00
C ASN A 355 4.82 -2.09 4.32
N TRP A 356 5.67 -1.34 5.02
CA TRP A 356 7.11 -1.36 4.80
C TRP A 356 7.63 -2.80 4.86
N VAL A 357 8.57 -3.13 3.98
CA VAL A 357 9.16 -4.48 3.92
C VAL A 357 9.90 -4.86 5.20
N GLU A 358 10.40 -3.90 5.96
CA GLU A 358 11.02 -4.12 7.28
C GLU A 358 9.98 -4.50 8.35
N GLU A 359 8.71 -4.16 8.13
CA GLU A 359 7.60 -4.52 9.01
C GLU A 359 6.99 -5.85 8.60
N ALA A 360 6.67 -6.03 7.31
CA ALA A 360 6.19 -7.29 6.78
C ALA A 360 6.55 -7.49 5.30
N VAL A 361 7.09 -8.66 4.97
CA VAL A 361 7.30 -9.12 3.59
C VAL A 361 6.17 -10.06 3.19
N LYS A 362 5.69 -9.94 1.95
CA LYS A 362 4.68 -10.82 1.37
C LYS A 362 5.18 -11.48 0.08
N LEU A 363 4.96 -12.78 -0.03
CA LEU A 363 5.12 -13.50 -1.29
C LEU A 363 3.78 -14.09 -1.70
N ARG A 364 3.55 -14.17 -3.01
CA ARG A 364 2.34 -14.74 -3.59
C ARG A 364 2.68 -15.86 -4.55
N SER A 365 1.90 -16.94 -4.54
CA SER A 365 2.00 -17.98 -5.56
C SER A 365 0.62 -18.36 -6.08
N PHE A 366 0.55 -18.48 -7.41
CA PHE A 366 -0.64 -18.91 -8.16
C PHE A 366 -0.39 -20.22 -8.91
N HIS A 367 0.86 -20.69 -8.91
CA HIS A 367 1.29 -21.82 -9.72
C HIS A 367 2.16 -22.79 -8.91
N ASP A 368 2.14 -24.05 -9.31
CA ASP A 368 3.11 -25.04 -8.83
C ASP A 368 4.47 -24.90 -9.55
N ASN A 369 5.44 -25.72 -9.15
CA ASN A 369 6.78 -25.72 -9.72
C ASN A 369 6.84 -26.17 -11.19
N GLY A 370 5.78 -26.81 -11.69
CA GLY A 370 5.63 -27.15 -13.11
C GLY A 370 5.03 -26.01 -13.94
N GLY A 371 4.61 -24.92 -13.28
CA GLY A 371 3.97 -23.77 -13.93
C GLY A 371 2.46 -23.92 -14.14
N ALA A 372 1.85 -25.00 -13.65
CA ALA A 372 0.39 -25.15 -13.70
C ALA A 372 -0.27 -24.34 -12.58
N LYS A 373 -1.48 -23.83 -12.82
CA LYS A 373 -2.27 -23.16 -11.77
C LYS A 373 -2.49 -24.09 -10.59
N LEU A 374 -2.44 -23.54 -9.38
CA LEU A 374 -2.82 -24.28 -8.18
C LEU A 374 -4.33 -24.53 -8.20
N ASN A 375 -4.72 -25.80 -8.18
CA ASN A 375 -6.12 -26.22 -8.22
C ASN A 375 -6.33 -27.41 -7.30
N GLY A 376 -7.34 -27.34 -6.44
CA GLY A 376 -7.60 -28.37 -5.43
C GLY A 376 -8.25 -29.65 -5.95
N ALA A 377 -8.29 -29.89 -7.26
CA ALA A 377 -8.37 -31.24 -7.81
C ALA A 377 -7.09 -32.06 -7.51
N ASN A 378 -6.01 -31.39 -7.08
CA ASN A 378 -4.72 -31.98 -6.82
C ASN A 378 -4.30 -31.83 -5.35
N THR A 379 -3.33 -32.65 -4.94
CA THR A 379 -2.62 -32.47 -3.68
C THR A 379 -1.25 -31.87 -3.97
N TYR A 380 -0.82 -30.94 -3.13
CA TYR A 380 0.50 -30.31 -3.23
C TYR A 380 1.25 -30.41 -1.90
N MET A 381 2.57 -30.31 -1.98
CA MET A 381 3.47 -30.30 -0.85
C MET A 381 4.37 -29.08 -0.91
N LEU A 382 4.49 -28.40 0.23
CA LEU A 382 5.45 -27.35 0.49
C LEU A 382 6.38 -27.83 1.59
N LYS A 383 7.63 -28.15 1.25
CA LYS A 383 8.62 -28.71 2.17
C LYS A 383 9.76 -27.72 2.38
N PHE A 384 9.83 -27.15 3.57
CA PHE A 384 10.97 -26.35 4.04
C PHE A 384 12.01 -27.29 4.62
N SER A 385 13.24 -27.20 4.14
CA SER A 385 14.39 -27.63 4.94
C SER A 385 14.53 -26.72 6.18
N GLN A 386 15.31 -27.16 7.17
CA GLN A 386 15.52 -26.40 8.40
C GLN A 386 16.07 -24.99 8.13
N ASP A 387 17.00 -24.86 7.16
CA ASP A 387 17.61 -23.59 6.76
C ASP A 387 16.68 -22.72 5.91
N GLN A 388 15.67 -23.32 5.27
CA GLN A 388 14.61 -22.59 4.57
C GLN A 388 13.49 -22.13 5.49
N ILE A 389 13.46 -22.48 6.78
CA ILE A 389 12.43 -21.93 7.67
C ILE A 389 12.66 -20.41 7.84
N PRO A 390 11.65 -19.55 7.57
CA PRO A 390 11.83 -18.11 7.61
C PRO A 390 12.33 -17.61 8.95
N LYS A 391 13.34 -16.76 8.90
CA LYS A 391 13.83 -16.03 10.06
C LYS A 391 13.02 -14.76 10.22
N VAL A 392 12.31 -14.67 11.34
CA VAL A 392 11.44 -13.55 11.70
C VAL A 392 11.61 -13.24 13.18
N LYS A 393 11.43 -11.99 13.58
CA LYS A 393 11.38 -11.61 15.00
C LYS A 393 10.00 -11.81 15.62
N SER A 394 8.96 -11.96 14.80
CA SER A 394 7.60 -12.17 15.27
C SER A 394 7.03 -13.51 14.83
N PHE A 395 6.43 -13.59 13.64
CA PHE A 395 5.89 -14.83 13.11
C PHE A 395 5.80 -14.78 11.59
N TRP A 396 5.57 -15.94 10.97
CA TRP A 396 5.20 -16.03 9.56
C TRP A 396 3.94 -16.89 9.39
N SER A 397 3.23 -16.69 8.29
CA SER A 397 2.01 -17.41 7.95
C SER A 397 1.93 -17.74 6.46
N ILE A 398 1.29 -18.87 6.13
CA ILE A 398 0.84 -19.21 4.78
C ILE A 398 -0.68 -19.30 4.81
N THR A 399 -1.34 -18.46 4.03
CA THR A 399 -2.81 -18.37 3.95
C THR A 399 -3.26 -18.64 2.52
N LEU A 400 -4.39 -19.33 2.38
CA LEU A 400 -4.99 -19.66 1.09
C LEU A 400 -6.16 -18.73 0.75
N TYR A 401 -6.27 -18.35 -0.52
CA TYR A 401 -7.37 -17.54 -1.07
C TYR A 401 -7.90 -18.13 -2.37
N ASP A 402 -9.14 -17.78 -2.73
CA ASP A 402 -9.71 -18.01 -4.08
C ASP A 402 -9.16 -16.99 -5.10
N ASN A 403 -9.56 -17.13 -6.37
CA ASN A 403 -9.13 -16.25 -7.46
C ASN A 403 -9.64 -14.81 -7.31
N GLU A 404 -10.70 -14.62 -6.52
CA GLU A 404 -11.23 -13.32 -6.14
C GLU A 404 -10.58 -12.78 -4.85
N PHE A 405 -9.50 -13.42 -4.38
CA PHE A 405 -8.71 -13.00 -3.22
C PHE A 405 -9.46 -13.04 -1.88
N ASN A 406 -10.49 -13.89 -1.76
CA ASN A 406 -11.22 -14.12 -0.51
C ASN A 406 -10.73 -15.38 0.21
N LEU A 407 -10.89 -15.41 1.54
CA LEU A 407 -10.55 -16.58 2.34
C LEU A 407 -11.46 -17.76 1.97
N VAL A 408 -10.89 -18.95 1.90
CA VAL A 408 -11.62 -20.18 1.58
C VAL A 408 -11.69 -21.05 2.83
N ASP A 409 -12.88 -21.59 3.11
CA ASP A 409 -13.08 -22.60 4.14
C ASP A 409 -13.85 -23.79 3.56
N PRO A 410 -13.21 -24.95 3.41
CA PRO A 410 -13.90 -26.17 2.99
C PRO A 410 -14.59 -26.89 4.18
N GLY A 411 -14.97 -26.16 5.23
CA GLY A 411 -15.72 -26.69 6.38
C GLY A 411 -14.85 -27.13 7.57
N THR A 412 -13.66 -26.57 7.70
CA THR A 412 -12.66 -26.97 8.72
C THR A 412 -12.34 -25.86 9.72
N GLY A 413 -12.67 -24.60 9.40
CA GLY A 413 -12.23 -23.44 10.17
C GLY A 413 -10.73 -23.14 10.09
N LYS A 414 -9.97 -23.88 9.26
CA LYS A 414 -8.53 -23.69 9.07
C LYS A 414 -8.24 -22.97 7.76
N TYR A 415 -7.63 -21.79 7.89
CA TYR A 415 -7.38 -20.86 6.79
C TYR A 415 -5.89 -20.63 6.51
N ALA A 416 -5.04 -20.93 7.49
CA ALA A 416 -3.61 -20.68 7.45
C ALA A 416 -2.83 -21.72 8.27
N VAL A 417 -1.54 -21.79 7.98
CA VAL A 417 -0.51 -22.39 8.84
C VAL A 417 0.43 -21.27 9.28
N ARG A 418 0.73 -21.19 10.58
CA ARG A 418 1.60 -20.13 11.14
C ARG A 418 2.73 -20.74 11.95
N SER A 419 3.84 -20.03 12.02
CA SER A 419 5.02 -20.41 12.82
C SER A 419 4.76 -20.49 14.32
N ILE A 420 3.65 -19.93 14.78
CA ILE A 420 3.23 -19.84 16.18
C ILE A 420 1.95 -20.61 16.47
N ASP A 421 1.44 -21.38 15.50
CA ASP A 421 0.37 -22.33 15.78
C ASP A 421 0.89 -23.39 16.79
N PRO A 422 0.19 -23.66 17.89
CA PRO A 422 0.68 -24.55 18.96
C PRO A 422 0.78 -26.02 18.53
N ASP A 423 0.10 -26.39 17.45
CA ASP A 423 0.09 -27.73 16.86
C ASP A 423 0.98 -27.84 15.60
N LEU A 424 1.86 -26.86 15.37
CA LEU A 424 2.83 -26.91 14.27
C LEU A 424 3.85 -28.04 14.50
N VAL A 425 3.97 -28.96 13.55
CA VAL A 425 4.81 -30.15 13.67
C VAL A 425 6.03 -30.05 12.76
N PHE A 426 7.23 -30.22 13.34
CA PHE A 426 8.49 -30.32 12.61
C PHE A 426 8.92 -31.79 12.45
N GLY A 427 9.65 -32.08 11.37
CA GLY A 427 10.30 -33.36 11.17
C GLY A 427 11.52 -33.55 12.07
N PRO A 428 12.02 -34.79 12.24
CA PRO A 428 13.20 -35.07 13.06
C PRO A 428 14.48 -34.35 12.62
N ASP A 429 14.57 -33.96 11.35
CA ASP A 429 15.66 -33.19 10.73
C ASP A 429 15.45 -31.66 10.83
N GLY A 430 14.45 -31.21 11.59
CA GLY A 430 14.08 -29.80 11.69
C GLY A 430 13.34 -29.25 10.48
N SER A 431 13.00 -30.09 9.49
CA SER A 431 12.19 -29.68 8.34
C SER A 431 10.75 -29.37 8.74
N LEU A 432 10.06 -28.57 7.93
CA LEU A 432 8.63 -28.34 8.04
C LEU A 432 7.97 -28.73 6.72
N THR A 433 6.97 -29.61 6.79
CA THR A 433 6.18 -29.99 5.61
C THR A 433 4.73 -29.58 5.79
N ILE A 434 4.19 -28.87 4.81
CA ILE A 434 2.78 -28.46 4.73
C ILE A 434 2.17 -29.15 3.50
N LEU A 435 1.15 -29.97 3.74
CA LEU A 435 0.32 -30.59 2.72
C LEU A 435 -0.86 -29.68 2.40
N LEU A 436 -1.06 -29.40 1.11
CA LEU A 436 -2.18 -28.66 0.58
C LEU A 436 -3.12 -29.66 -0.11
N SER A 437 -4.26 -29.96 0.50
CA SER A 437 -5.22 -30.93 -0.05
C SER A 437 -6.64 -30.65 0.44
N PRO A 438 -7.69 -31.02 -0.33
CA PRO A 438 -9.06 -30.81 0.12
C PRO A 438 -9.41 -31.61 1.37
N GLN A 439 -8.89 -32.83 1.45
CA GLN A 439 -9.12 -33.73 2.58
C GLN A 439 -7.87 -33.87 3.43
N LYS A 440 -8.08 -33.95 4.75
CA LYS A 440 -7.00 -34.23 5.70
C LYS A 440 -6.50 -35.65 5.48
N GLN A 441 -5.22 -35.76 5.11
CA GLN A 441 -4.58 -37.06 4.97
C GLN A 441 -4.23 -37.64 6.35
N LYS A 442 -4.31 -38.97 6.51
CA LYS A 442 -3.98 -39.67 7.78
C LYS A 442 -2.47 -39.81 8.02
N VAL A 443 -1.65 -38.93 7.45
CA VAL A 443 -0.20 -39.00 7.56
C VAL A 443 0.24 -38.27 8.83
N LYS A 444 0.96 -38.97 9.71
CA LYS A 444 1.54 -38.38 10.93
C LYS A 444 2.73 -37.49 10.56
N GLY A 445 2.97 -36.43 11.34
CA GLY A 445 4.15 -35.58 11.17
C GLY A 445 4.03 -34.54 10.05
N LEU A 446 2.85 -34.36 9.45
CA LEU A 446 2.61 -33.32 8.45
C LEU A 446 1.66 -32.26 8.98
N ASN A 447 1.93 -31.02 8.60
CA ASN A 447 0.99 -29.93 8.73
C ASN A 447 0.05 -29.97 7.53
N TRP A 448 -1.21 -29.57 7.72
CA TRP A 448 -2.22 -29.59 6.66
C TRP A 448 -2.88 -28.21 6.56
N LEU A 449 -3.00 -27.72 5.33
CA LEU A 449 -3.80 -26.56 4.97
C LEU A 449 -4.86 -27.02 3.96
N PRO A 450 -6.14 -26.87 4.27
CA PRO A 450 -7.19 -27.39 3.42
C PRO A 450 -7.39 -26.51 2.17
N THR A 451 -7.52 -27.14 1.01
CA THR A 451 -7.76 -26.46 -0.28
C THR A 451 -9.22 -26.62 -0.70
N PRO A 452 -9.78 -25.74 -1.55
CA PRO A 452 -11.11 -25.97 -2.12
C PRO A 452 -11.13 -27.20 -3.03
N GLN A 453 -12.26 -27.91 -3.11
CA GLN A 453 -12.39 -29.07 -4.01
C GLN A 453 -12.53 -28.60 -5.46
N ASN A 454 -11.68 -29.10 -6.36
CA ASN A 454 -11.76 -28.87 -7.82
C ASN A 454 -11.82 -27.38 -8.25
N ALA A 455 -11.27 -26.47 -7.44
CA ALA A 455 -11.23 -25.04 -7.75
C ALA A 455 -9.82 -24.49 -7.63
N ASP A 456 -9.56 -23.44 -8.40
CA ASP A 456 -8.30 -22.70 -8.35
C ASP A 456 -8.15 -21.99 -6.99
N PHE A 457 -6.90 -21.87 -6.56
CA PHE A 457 -6.56 -21.11 -5.36
C PHE A 457 -5.19 -20.45 -5.51
N ASN A 458 -4.87 -19.54 -4.61
CA ASN A 458 -3.55 -18.94 -4.49
C ASN A 458 -3.11 -18.88 -3.03
N LEU A 459 -1.79 -18.76 -2.82
CA LEU A 459 -1.17 -18.72 -1.50
C LEU A 459 -0.49 -17.39 -1.27
N PHE A 460 -0.68 -16.86 -0.07
CA PHE A 460 0.09 -15.72 0.44
C PHE A 460 0.97 -16.19 1.57
N PHE A 461 2.25 -15.90 1.46
CA PHE A 461 3.24 -16.06 2.51
C PHE A 461 3.51 -14.69 3.12
N ARG A 462 3.24 -14.52 4.41
CA ARG A 462 3.51 -13.28 5.15
C ARG A 462 4.57 -13.54 6.21
N ALA A 463 5.59 -12.70 6.28
CA ALA A 463 6.61 -12.74 7.31
C ALA A 463 6.66 -11.39 8.04
N TYR A 464 6.43 -11.40 9.35
CA TYR A 464 6.32 -10.20 10.18
C TYR A 464 7.60 -9.98 10.98
N LEU A 465 8.13 -8.76 10.92
CA LEU A 465 9.47 -8.39 11.37
C LEU A 465 10.54 -9.32 10.79
N PRO A 466 10.62 -9.44 9.45
CA PRO A 466 11.49 -10.39 8.77
C PRO A 466 12.99 -10.09 8.96
N ALA A 467 13.82 -11.12 8.81
CA ALA A 467 15.26 -10.97 8.71
C ALA A 467 15.67 -10.36 7.35
N GLN A 468 16.95 -9.99 7.26
CA GLN A 468 17.48 -9.22 6.12
C GLN A 468 17.38 -9.96 4.78
N ASP A 469 17.46 -11.29 4.77
CA ASP A 469 17.36 -12.13 3.58
C ASP A 469 15.96 -12.10 2.94
N LEU A 470 14.91 -11.97 3.74
CA LEU A 470 13.56 -11.71 3.24
C LEU A 470 13.40 -10.28 2.74
N ILE A 471 13.95 -9.29 3.46
CA ILE A 471 13.86 -7.86 3.13
C ILE A 471 14.57 -7.56 1.81
N ASN A 472 15.82 -8.01 1.65
CA ASN A 472 16.59 -7.83 0.41
C ASN A 472 16.21 -8.87 -0.66
N GLN A 473 15.23 -9.73 -0.35
CA GLN A 473 14.71 -10.79 -1.19
C GLN A 473 15.73 -11.88 -1.56
N SER A 474 16.86 -12.05 -0.88
CA SER A 474 17.82 -13.15 -1.12
C SER A 474 17.34 -14.51 -0.63
N TYR A 475 16.35 -14.55 0.26
CA TYR A 475 15.71 -15.79 0.72
C TYR A 475 15.05 -16.54 -0.46
N VAL A 476 15.15 -17.88 -0.42
CA VAL A 476 14.62 -18.77 -1.46
C VAL A 476 13.55 -19.68 -0.84
N PRO A 477 12.25 -19.34 -0.96
CA PRO A 477 11.19 -20.20 -0.47
C PRO A 477 11.19 -21.54 -1.21
N PRO A 478 10.75 -22.64 -0.56
CA PRO A 478 10.63 -23.91 -1.26
C PRO A 478 9.54 -23.84 -2.34
N PRO A 479 9.70 -24.62 -3.43
CA PRO A 479 8.69 -24.73 -4.46
C PRO A 479 7.42 -25.42 -3.92
N ILE A 480 6.29 -25.10 -4.54
CA ILE A 480 5.04 -25.85 -4.33
C ILE A 480 5.03 -26.98 -5.34
N THR A 481 5.08 -28.22 -4.86
CA THR A 481 5.21 -29.39 -5.73
C THR A 481 3.92 -30.22 -5.70
N ARG A 482 3.37 -30.54 -6.86
CA ARG A 482 2.24 -31.47 -6.96
C ARG A 482 2.68 -32.86 -6.50
N VAL A 483 1.90 -33.47 -5.61
CA VAL A 483 2.08 -34.87 -5.22
C VAL A 483 1.48 -35.74 -6.33
N PRO A 484 2.23 -36.72 -6.86
CA PRO A 484 1.76 -37.62 -7.93
C PRO A 484 0.49 -38.38 -7.59
#